data_AF-A0A2A4QZV8-F1
#
_entry.id   AF-A0A2A4QZV8-F1
#
_cell.length_a   1.000
_cell.length_b   1.000
_cell.length_c   1.000
_cell.angle_alpha   90.00
_cell.angle_beta   90.00
_cell.angle_gamma   90.00
#
_symmetry.space_group_name_H-M   'P 1'
#
loop_
_entity.id
_entity.type
_entity.pdbx_description
1 polymer ?
#
loop_
_entity_poly.entity_id
_entity_poly.type
_entity_poly.pdbx_seq_one_letter_code
_entity_poly.pdbx_strand_id
1 'polypeptide(L)'
;MVANDDMCQNKNYHVDHKPRADVIYNPDQVNAIPDPVDIPITIDLVDRYALDVPAGVELDVPLGFVSVYKDGRIMHDGKNISGSIQKKCEESELVKEINSEISVSKAD
;
A
#
# COMPACT_ATOMS: atom_id res chain seq x y z
N MET A 1 -9.74 -33.74 15.93
CA MET A 1 -9.02 -32.82 16.85
C MET A 1 -7.99 -32.10 15.99
N VAL A 2 -8.30 -30.87 15.57
CA VAL A 2 -7.45 -30.08 14.68
C VAL A 2 -6.42 -29.39 15.55
N ALA A 3 -5.15 -29.70 15.33
CA ALA A 3 -4.04 -29.04 16.01
C ALA A 3 -3.91 -27.62 15.47
N ASN A 4 -3.75 -26.70 16.42
CA ASN A 4 -3.45 -25.29 16.21
C ASN A 4 -2.20 -25.14 15.35
N ASP A 5 -2.23 -24.27 14.34
CA ASP A 5 -1.01 -23.57 13.94
C ASP A 5 -1.28 -22.07 13.76
N ASP A 6 -0.68 -21.37 14.71
CA ASP A 6 -0.69 -19.97 15.01
C ASP A 6 0.30 -19.26 14.06
N MET A 7 -0.18 -18.73 12.93
CA MET A 7 0.67 -18.05 11.95
C MET A 7 0.69 -16.53 12.06
N CYS A 8 0.17 -15.95 13.15
CA CYS A 8 0.40 -14.53 13.49
C CYS A 8 1.45 -14.37 14.58
N GLN A 9 2.48 -15.21 14.57
CA GLN A 9 3.68 -14.92 15.37
C GLN A 9 4.38 -13.71 14.77
N ASN A 10 4.49 -12.67 15.60
CA ASN A 10 5.42 -11.56 15.54
C ASN A 10 6.85 -12.09 15.35
N LYS A 11 7.19 -12.46 14.12
CA LYS A 11 8.55 -12.65 13.67
C LYS A 11 9.02 -11.27 13.24
N ASN A 12 10.11 -10.80 13.81
CA ASN A 12 10.97 -9.81 13.16
C ASN A 12 11.33 -10.39 11.78
N TYR A 13 10.47 -10.14 10.80
CA TYR A 13 10.74 -10.39 9.41
C TYR A 13 11.74 -9.29 9.01
N HIS A 14 13.02 -9.53 9.31
CA HIS A 14 14.03 -9.12 8.35
C HIS A 14 13.77 -9.97 7.11
N VAL A 15 12.83 -9.51 6.28
CA VAL A 15 12.79 -9.97 4.90
C VAL A 15 14.08 -9.43 4.32
N ASP A 16 15.08 -10.30 4.18
CA ASP A 16 16.18 -10.06 3.27
C ASP A 16 15.56 -10.00 1.87
N HIS A 17 15.02 -8.84 1.52
CA HIS A 17 14.61 -8.51 0.17
C HIS A 17 15.87 -8.52 -0.68
N LYS A 18 16.27 -9.71 -1.16
CA LYS A 18 17.29 -9.81 -2.19
C LYS A 18 16.66 -9.20 -3.44
N PRO A 19 17.16 -8.06 -3.93
CA PRO A 19 16.73 -7.53 -5.21
C PRO A 19 16.89 -8.62 -6.27
N ARG A 20 16.03 -8.63 -7.29
CA ARG A 20 16.26 -9.49 -8.44
C ARG A 20 17.65 -9.18 -9.01
N ALA A 21 18.32 -10.16 -9.62
CA ALA A 21 19.71 -10.04 -10.06
C ALA A 21 19.95 -8.89 -11.07
N ASP A 22 18.88 -8.39 -11.70
CA ASP A 22 18.84 -7.24 -12.62
C ASP A 22 18.65 -5.88 -11.92
N VAL A 23 18.32 -5.88 -10.62
CA VAL A 23 18.16 -4.66 -9.82
C VAL A 23 19.49 -4.31 -9.19
N ILE A 24 20.16 -3.29 -9.73
CA ILE A 24 21.31 -2.66 -9.05
C ILE A 24 20.76 -1.98 -7.79
N TYR A 25 20.93 -2.64 -6.64
CA TYR A 25 20.58 -2.03 -5.36
C TYR A 25 21.57 -0.92 -5.05
N ASN A 26 21.13 0.31 -5.28
CA ASN A 26 21.86 1.49 -4.86
C ASN A 26 21.27 1.99 -3.52
N PRO A 27 21.87 1.65 -2.37
CA PRO A 27 21.36 2.05 -1.06
C PRO A 27 21.26 3.58 -0.89
N ASP A 28 22.06 4.34 -1.64
CA ASP A 28 22.04 5.80 -1.60
C ASP A 28 20.72 6.38 -2.13
N GLN A 29 20.05 5.68 -3.06
CA GLN A 29 18.76 6.13 -3.60
C GLN A 29 17.60 5.93 -2.61
N VAL A 30 17.64 4.90 -1.78
CA VAL A 30 16.61 4.65 -0.75
C VAL A 30 16.75 5.64 0.41
N ASN A 31 18.00 6.00 0.76
CA ASN A 31 18.27 7.02 1.77
C ASN A 31 17.85 8.42 1.31
N ALA A 32 17.89 8.70 0.00
CA ALA A 32 17.48 9.97 -0.58
C ALA A 32 15.95 10.19 -0.65
N ILE A 33 15.12 9.16 -0.44
CA ILE A 33 13.67 9.33 -0.39
C ILE A 33 13.32 10.19 0.84
N PRO A 34 12.55 11.29 0.69
CA PRO A 34 12.10 12.08 1.83
C PRO A 34 11.23 11.24 2.77
N ASP A 35 11.35 11.50 4.07
CA ASP A 35 10.59 10.81 5.12
C ASP A 35 9.88 11.86 5.97
N PRO A 36 8.54 12.00 5.90
CA PRO A 36 7.62 11.15 5.14
C PRO A 36 7.53 11.48 3.64
N VAL A 37 6.96 10.54 2.87
CA VAL A 37 6.42 10.80 1.53
C VAL A 37 4.94 11.18 1.66
N ASP A 38 4.59 12.39 1.22
CA ASP A 38 3.21 12.89 1.24
C ASP A 38 2.52 12.62 -0.10
N ILE A 39 1.43 11.85 -0.06
CA ILE A 39 0.61 11.49 -1.22
C ILE A 39 -0.70 12.29 -1.14
N PRO A 40 -1.00 13.16 -2.11
CA PRO A 40 -2.26 13.90 -2.11
C PRO A 40 -3.45 12.97 -2.36
N ILE A 41 -4.53 13.15 -1.61
CA ILE A 41 -5.84 12.57 -1.90
C ILE A 41 -6.63 13.60 -2.69
N THR A 42 -7.07 13.23 -3.88
CA THR A 42 -7.98 14.02 -4.70
C THR A 42 -9.33 13.33 -4.82
N ILE A 43 -10.38 14.12 -5.04
CA ILE A 43 -11.71 13.64 -5.42
C ILE A 43 -12.05 14.17 -6.80
N ASP A 44 -12.43 13.27 -7.69
CA ASP A 44 -13.01 13.60 -8.99
C ASP A 44 -14.49 13.98 -8.77
N LEU A 45 -14.80 15.27 -8.96
CA LEU A 45 -16.17 15.77 -8.82
C LEU A 45 -17.08 15.36 -9.97
N VAL A 46 -16.52 15.11 -11.15
CA VAL A 46 -17.27 14.70 -12.34
C VAL A 46 -17.88 13.33 -12.08
N ASP A 47 -17.04 12.37 -11.67
CA ASP A 47 -17.48 11.02 -11.31
C ASP A 47 -18.40 11.05 -10.09
N ARG A 48 -18.01 11.79 -9.03
CA ARG A 48 -18.75 11.80 -7.77
C ARG A 48 -20.19 12.31 -7.91
N TYR A 49 -20.40 13.33 -8.75
CA TYR A 49 -21.69 13.99 -8.92
C TYR A 49 -22.36 13.70 -10.27
N ALA A 50 -21.78 12.82 -11.09
CA ALA A 50 -22.24 12.50 -12.43
C ALA A 50 -22.48 13.77 -13.27
N LEU A 51 -21.52 14.70 -13.23
CA LEU A 51 -21.63 15.97 -13.94
C LEU A 51 -21.37 15.77 -15.43
N ASP A 52 -22.21 16.37 -16.26
CA ASP A 52 -21.92 16.50 -17.69
C ASP A 52 -21.01 17.72 -17.88
N VAL A 53 -19.70 17.47 -17.99
CA VAL A 53 -18.70 18.51 -18.17
C VAL A 53 -18.16 18.54 -19.61
N PRO A 54 -17.89 19.73 -20.17
CA PRO A 54 -17.27 19.85 -21.47
C PRO A 54 -15.91 19.13 -21.55
N ALA A 55 -15.57 18.64 -22.74
CA ALA A 55 -14.31 17.96 -22.96
C ALA A 55 -13.10 18.83 -22.57
N GLY A 56 -12.19 18.24 -21.80
CA GLY A 56 -10.95 18.89 -21.32
C GLY A 56 -11.09 19.65 -20.00
N VAL A 57 -12.24 19.58 -19.33
CA VAL A 57 -12.41 20.12 -17.97
C VAL A 57 -12.15 19.01 -16.96
N GLU A 58 -11.12 19.19 -16.13
CA GLU A 58 -10.82 18.35 -14.97
C GLU A 58 -11.29 19.06 -13.69
N LEU A 59 -12.06 18.36 -12.86
CA LEU A 59 -12.56 18.87 -11.60
C LEU A 59 -12.07 17.99 -10.44
N ASP A 60 -10.77 18.04 -10.21
CA ASP A 60 -10.13 17.37 -9.07
C ASP A 60 -9.97 18.33 -7.89
N VAL A 61 -10.53 17.96 -6.75
CA VAL A 61 -10.38 18.73 -5.51
C VAL A 61 -9.42 18.02 -4.55
N PRO A 62 -8.38 18.70 -4.04
CA PRO A 62 -7.52 18.12 -3.01
C PRO A 62 -8.28 18.05 -1.68
N LEU A 63 -8.33 16.85 -1.09
CA LEU A 63 -8.97 16.59 0.20
C LEU A 63 -7.99 16.60 1.36
N GLY A 64 -6.71 16.30 1.10
CA GLY A 64 -5.68 16.21 2.11
C GLY A 64 -4.48 15.40 1.63
N PHE A 65 -3.64 14.98 2.58
CA PHE A 65 -2.46 14.16 2.31
C PHE A 65 -2.44 12.93 3.20
N VAL A 66 -1.94 11.84 2.64
CA VAL A 66 -1.49 10.67 3.40
C VAL A 66 0.03 10.71 3.45
N SER A 67 0.60 10.69 4.65
CA SER A 67 2.04 10.62 4.86
C SER A 67 2.46 9.17 5.09
N VAL A 68 3.35 8.66 4.26
CA VAL A 68 3.94 7.32 4.40
C VAL A 68 5.38 7.45 4.87
N TYR A 69 5.68 6.88 6.03
CA TYR A 69 7.00 6.91 6.64
C TYR A 69 7.83 5.70 6.24
N LYS A 70 9.16 5.82 6.29
CA LYS A 70 10.09 4.72 5.97
C LYS A 70 9.94 3.51 6.90
N ASP A 71 9.47 3.72 8.12
CA ASP A 71 9.20 2.66 9.09
C ASP A 71 7.85 1.94 8.86
N GLY A 72 7.13 2.30 7.78
CA GLY A 72 5.85 1.71 7.41
C GLY A 72 4.64 2.33 8.11
N ARG A 73 4.83 3.37 8.94
CA ARG A 73 3.70 4.11 9.49
C ARG A 73 3.00 4.92 8.38
N ILE A 74 1.68 4.88 8.41
CA ILE A 74 0.82 5.66 7.52
C ILE A 74 -0.02 6.61 8.37
N MET A 75 0.09 7.91 8.07
CA MET A 75 -0.59 8.99 8.79
C MET A 75 -1.57 9.71 7.86
N HIS A 76 -2.73 10.10 8.39
CA HIS A 76 -3.70 10.97 7.72
C HIS A 76 -4.25 11.96 8.75
N ASP A 77 -4.18 13.25 8.45
CA ASP A 77 -4.59 14.35 9.36
C ASP A 77 -4.04 14.21 10.79
N GLY A 78 -2.76 13.83 10.91
CA GLY A 78 -2.09 13.64 12.20
C GLY A 78 -2.50 12.37 12.97
N LYS A 79 -3.34 11.51 12.39
CA LYS A 79 -3.73 10.23 12.97
C LYS A 79 -3.00 9.07 12.29
N ASN A 80 -2.47 8.15 13.07
CA ASN A 80 -1.93 6.89 12.56
C ASN A 80 -3.08 5.98 12.12
N ILE A 81 -3.13 5.66 10.83
CA ILE A 81 -4.16 4.81 10.21
C ILE A 81 -3.62 3.46 9.71
N SER A 82 -2.36 3.14 10.00
CA SER A 82 -1.67 1.93 9.52
C SER A 82 -2.48 0.64 9.78
N GLY A 83 -2.99 0.47 11.01
CA GLY A 83 -3.79 -0.71 11.36
C GLY A 83 -5.14 -0.79 10.65
N SER A 84 -5.77 0.35 10.36
CA SER A 84 -7.02 0.39 9.58
C SER A 84 -6.80 0.04 8.12
N ILE A 85 -5.67 0.48 7.54
CA ILE A 85 -5.26 0.12 6.19
C ILE A 85 -4.95 -1.37 6.12
N GLN A 86 -4.16 -1.90 7.05
CA GLN A 86 -3.83 -3.33 7.08
C GLN A 86 -5.10 -4.19 7.07
N LYS A 87 -6.07 -3.88 7.94
CA LYS A 87 -7.36 -4.59 7.98
C LYS A 87 -8.11 -4.52 6.64
N LYS A 88 -8.15 -3.34 6.00
CA LYS A 88 -8.79 -3.18 4.68
C LYS A 88 -8.07 -3.98 3.59
N CYS A 89 -6.75 -4.09 3.65
CA CYS A 89 -5.99 -4.92 2.73
C CYS A 89 -6.30 -6.42 2.90
N GLU A 90 -6.43 -6.90 4.13
CA GLU A 90 -6.82 -8.28 4.44
C GLU A 90 -8.23 -8.62 3.95
N GLU A 91 -9.13 -7.64 4.00
CA GLU A 91 -10.53 -7.79 3.54
C GLU A 91 -10.67 -7.67 2.02
N SER A 92 -9.71 -7.04 1.33
CA SER A 92 -9.75 -6.79 -0.11
C SER A 92 -9.63 -8.10 -0.92
N GLU A 93 -10.58 -8.34 -1.82
CA GLU A 93 -10.59 -9.51 -2.71
C GLU A 93 -9.39 -9.53 -3.67
N LEU A 94 -8.82 -8.37 -3.99
CA LEU A 94 -7.61 -8.23 -4.80
C LEU A 94 -6.38 -8.90 -4.16
N VAL A 95 -6.27 -8.86 -2.82
CA VAL A 95 -5.18 -9.52 -2.09
C VAL A 95 -5.38 -11.03 -2.04
N LYS A 96 -6.63 -11.50 -2.09
CA LYS A 96 -6.96 -12.94 -2.10
C LYS A 96 -6.55 -13.58 -3.43
N GLU A 97 -6.73 -12.88 -4.55
CA GLU A 97 -6.27 -13.33 -5.87
C GLU A 97 -4.74 -13.39 -5.96
N ILE A 98 -4.02 -12.35 -5.55
CA ILE A 98 -2.54 -12.33 -5.56
C ILE A 98 -1.95 -13.47 -4.73
N ASN A 99 -2.53 -13.76 -3.55
CA ASN A 99 -2.08 -14.87 -2.72
C ASN A 99 -2.40 -16.26 -3.31
N SER A 100 -3.40 -16.37 -4.17
CA SER A 100 -3.71 -17.60 -4.89
C SER A 100 -2.68 -17.89 -5.99
N GLU A 101 -2.13 -16.86 -6.63
CA GLU A 101 -1.09 -17.03 -7.67
C GLU A 101 0.28 -17.40 -7.06
N ILE A 102 0.64 -16.81 -5.92
CA ILE A 102 1.91 -17.12 -5.20
C ILE A 102 1.92 -18.55 -4.65
N SER A 103 0.75 -19.11 -4.32
CA SER A 103 0.65 -20.49 -3.83
C SER A 103 0.72 -21.53 -4.95
N VAL A 104 0.45 -21.16 -6.21
CA VAL A 104 0.61 -22.06 -7.36
C VAL A 104 2.08 -22.13 -7.82
N SER A 105 2.86 -21.05 -7.72
CA SER A 105 4.26 -21.02 -8.17
C SER A 105 5.27 -21.69 -7.22
N LYS A 106 4.81 -22.31 -6.12
CA LYS A 106 5.66 -23.00 -5.14
C LYS A 106 5.52 -24.54 -5.19
N ALA A 107 4.82 -25.05 -6.20
CA ALA A 107 4.50 -26.46 -6.37
C ALA A 107 5.23 -27.16 -7.54
N ASP A 108 6.27 -26.54 -8.12
CA ASP A 108 7.19 -27.17 -9.08
C ASP A 108 8.63 -27.20 -8.54
#